data_AF-A0A1G1JEW5-F1
#
_entry.id   AF-A0A1G1JEW5-F1
#
_cell.length_a   1.000
_cell.length_b   1.000
_cell.length_c   1.000
_cell.angle_alpha   90.00
_cell.angle_beta   90.00
_cell.angle_gamma   90.00
#
_symmetry.space_group_name_H-M   'P 1'
#
loop_
_entity.id
_entity.type
_entity.pdbx_description
1 polymer ?
#
loop_
_entity_poly.entity_id
_entity_poly.type
_entity_poly.pdbx_seq_one_letter_code
_entity_poly.pdbx_strand_id
1 'polypeptide(L)'
;MQSPHARVSIPKEGLEAQGCEICHGPASLHVEASGGRGNILNPKSDAATCFACHMDKKAEFNLPHHHPVLEGKMNCTSCHKPHAAEVRPWSATSLENINQACFDCHKEQRGPFVWEHEAVREGCVTCHAVHGSLHAKMLVARDNNICFRCHTQANFPVIGLQNHGTRVPQGTCFSAGCHTAVHGSNFDDHLRY
;
A
#
# COMPACT_ATOMS: atom_id res chain seq x y z
N MET A 1 13.03 1.53 -15.70
CA MET A 1 13.49 2.66 -14.85
C MET A 1 14.02 2.10 -13.55
N GLN A 2 15.30 2.27 -13.26
CA GLN A 2 15.95 1.70 -12.06
C GLN A 2 15.62 2.52 -10.80
N SER A 3 15.46 1.83 -9.67
CA SER A 3 15.23 2.47 -8.36
C SER A 3 16.34 3.47 -8.00
N PRO A 4 16.01 4.66 -7.48
CA PRO A 4 17.03 5.60 -7.00
C PRO A 4 17.81 5.05 -5.80
N HIS A 5 17.21 4.15 -5.01
CA HIS A 5 17.86 3.48 -3.88
C HIS A 5 18.88 2.40 -4.30
N ALA A 6 18.96 2.07 -5.60
CA ALA A 6 19.95 1.14 -6.14
C ALA A 6 21.23 1.85 -6.64
N ARG A 7 21.27 3.19 -6.61
CA ARG A 7 22.37 3.97 -7.19
C ARG A 7 23.46 4.21 -6.16
N VAL A 8 24.71 3.93 -6.56
CA VAL A 8 25.91 4.06 -5.73
C VAL A 8 26.37 5.53 -5.58
N SER A 9 25.89 6.44 -6.42
CA SER A 9 26.23 7.86 -6.38
C SER A 9 25.06 8.73 -6.83
N ILE A 10 24.71 9.73 -6.01
CA ILE A 10 23.90 10.87 -6.45
C ILE A 10 24.91 11.99 -6.74
N PRO A 11 25.13 12.37 -8.01
CA PRO A 11 26.03 13.47 -8.33
C PRO A 11 25.41 14.77 -7.83
N LYS A 12 25.82 15.20 -6.64
CA LYS A 12 25.56 16.54 -6.11
C LYS A 12 26.82 17.03 -5.39
N GLU A 13 27.33 18.17 -5.82
CA GLU A 13 28.48 18.81 -5.19
C GLU A 13 28.21 19.01 -3.69
N GLY A 14 29.12 18.51 -2.84
CA GLY A 14 29.09 18.75 -1.40
C GLY A 14 28.36 17.71 -0.53
N LEU A 15 27.88 16.59 -1.09
CA LEU A 15 27.42 15.44 -0.31
C LEU A 15 28.43 14.30 -0.46
N GLU A 16 29.05 13.88 0.65
CA GLU A 16 29.79 12.61 0.69
C GLU A 16 28.88 11.50 0.18
N ALA A 17 29.39 10.70 -0.77
CA ALA A 17 28.65 9.57 -1.32
C ALA A 17 28.42 8.53 -0.23
N GLN A 18 27.33 8.67 0.51
CA GLN A 18 26.83 7.61 1.36
C GLN A 18 26.23 6.56 0.41
N GLY A 19 27.06 5.62 -0.05
CA GLY A 19 26.68 4.59 -1.03
C GLY A 19 25.76 3.55 -0.40
N CYS A 20 26.13 2.27 -0.52
CA CYS A 20 25.38 1.16 0.07
C CYS A 20 25.23 1.30 1.60
N GLU A 21 26.15 2.01 2.25
CA GLU A 21 26.26 2.12 3.71
C GLU A 21 25.08 2.85 4.37
N ILE A 22 24.33 3.69 3.64
CA ILE A 22 23.10 4.32 4.16
C ILE A 22 22.13 3.27 4.70
N CYS A 23 22.02 2.15 3.98
CA CYS A 23 21.06 1.10 4.31
C CYS A 23 21.73 -0.15 4.88
N HIS A 24 22.99 -0.40 4.50
CA HIS A 24 23.70 -1.62 4.84
C HIS A 24 24.69 -1.46 6.00
N GLY A 25 24.83 -0.25 6.55
CA GLY A 25 25.83 0.05 7.57
C GLY A 25 27.25 0.16 7.00
N PRO A 26 28.24 0.51 7.82
CA PRO A 26 29.60 0.77 7.37
C PRO A 26 30.28 -0.51 6.85
N ALA A 27 30.74 -0.50 5.61
CA ALA A 27 31.42 -1.65 5.00
C ALA A 27 32.81 -1.88 5.61
N SER A 28 33.42 -0.87 6.22
CA SER A 28 34.70 -1.00 6.93
C SER A 28 34.67 -2.08 8.01
N LEU A 29 33.59 -2.15 8.81
CA LEU A 29 33.42 -3.18 9.83
C LEU A 29 33.30 -4.59 9.23
N HIS A 30 32.72 -4.70 8.04
CA HIS A 30 32.67 -5.96 7.30
C HIS A 30 34.06 -6.39 6.82
N VAL A 31 34.86 -5.45 6.31
CA VAL A 31 36.25 -5.72 5.88
C VAL A 31 37.14 -6.07 7.06
N GLU A 32 37.08 -5.33 8.17
CA GLU A 32 37.85 -5.59 9.40
C GLU A 32 37.54 -6.98 9.98
N ALA A 33 36.28 -7.41 9.89
CA ALA A 33 35.86 -8.76 10.26
C ALA A 33 36.19 -9.83 9.19
N SER A 34 37.07 -9.54 8.24
CA SER A 34 37.48 -10.45 7.16
C SER A 34 36.31 -11.01 6.35
N GLY A 35 35.28 -10.19 6.13
CA GLY A 35 34.07 -10.59 5.39
C GLY A 35 33.04 -11.36 6.23
N GLY A 36 33.16 -11.35 7.56
CA GLY A 36 32.23 -12.05 8.46
C GLY A 36 30.76 -11.61 8.31
N ARG A 37 29.84 -12.55 8.61
CA ARG A 37 28.39 -12.30 8.64
C ARG A 37 28.02 -11.41 9.82
N GLY A 38 27.01 -10.56 9.65
CA GLY A 38 26.43 -9.73 10.72
C GLY A 38 26.92 -8.28 10.76
N ASN A 39 28.02 -7.96 10.06
CA ASN A 39 28.56 -6.59 9.98
C ASN A 39 27.99 -5.78 8.82
N ILE A 40 27.03 -6.35 8.09
CA ILE A 40 26.21 -5.67 7.09
C ILE A 40 24.76 -5.78 7.54
N LEU A 41 24.11 -4.63 7.70
CA LEU A 41 22.70 -4.53 8.01
C LEU A 41 21.89 -5.03 6.81
N ASN A 42 20.84 -5.81 7.09
CA ASN A 42 19.86 -6.18 6.08
C ASN A 42 18.55 -5.43 6.36
N PRO A 43 18.21 -4.40 5.56
CA PRO A 43 16.96 -3.66 5.72
C PRO A 43 15.70 -4.53 5.61
N LYS A 44 15.80 -5.75 5.07
CA LYS A 44 14.67 -6.69 5.03
C LYS A 44 14.18 -7.07 6.43
N SER A 45 15.05 -7.09 7.43
CA SER A 45 14.71 -7.47 8.80
C SER A 45 14.46 -6.29 9.74
N ASP A 46 14.76 -5.06 9.32
CA ASP A 46 14.60 -3.86 10.15
C ASP A 46 14.01 -2.68 9.37
N ALA A 47 12.81 -2.24 9.77
CA ALA A 47 12.15 -1.09 9.17
C ALA A 47 12.77 0.25 9.62
N ALA A 48 13.53 0.26 10.72
CA ALA A 48 14.15 1.48 11.25
C ALA A 48 15.10 2.12 10.24
N THR A 49 15.82 1.32 9.46
CA THR A 49 16.67 1.82 8.36
C THR A 49 15.87 2.65 7.36
N CYS A 50 14.68 2.21 6.98
CA CYS A 50 13.82 2.95 6.05
C CYS A 50 13.27 4.24 6.68
N PHE A 51 12.88 4.16 7.96
CA PHE A 51 12.32 5.30 8.69
C PHE A 51 13.33 6.40 9.02
N ALA A 52 14.63 6.13 8.92
CA ALA A 52 15.66 7.16 9.06
C ALA A 52 15.47 8.30 8.05
N CYS A 53 14.94 8.00 6.86
CA CYS A 53 14.61 9.00 5.84
C CYS A 53 13.10 9.13 5.59
N HIS A 54 12.34 8.03 5.61
CA HIS A 54 10.89 8.03 5.37
C HIS A 54 10.09 8.22 6.67
N MET A 55 10.30 9.35 7.33
CA MET A 55 9.64 9.68 8.60
C MET A 55 8.13 9.88 8.46
N ASP A 56 7.67 10.36 7.30
CA ASP A 56 6.25 10.45 6.97
C ASP A 56 5.58 9.07 7.00
N LYS A 57 6.26 8.05 6.48
CA LYS A 57 5.74 6.67 6.49
C LYS A 57 5.75 6.10 7.89
N LYS A 58 6.78 6.41 8.69
CA LYS A 58 6.76 6.08 10.13
C LYS A 58 5.51 6.66 10.80
N ALA A 59 5.17 7.91 10.52
CA ALA A 59 3.98 8.53 11.09
C ALA A 59 2.68 7.84 10.63
N GLU A 60 2.56 7.51 9.34
CA GLU A 60 1.41 6.73 8.82
C GLU A 60 1.27 5.37 9.52
N PHE A 61 2.36 4.64 9.73
CA PHE A 61 2.36 3.37 10.45
C PHE A 61 2.03 3.50 11.95
N ASN A 62 2.13 4.69 12.54
CA ASN A 62 1.70 4.92 13.93
C ASN A 62 0.18 5.17 14.05
N LEU A 63 -0.56 5.23 12.94
CA LEU A 63 -2.01 5.37 12.97
C LEU A 63 -2.69 4.07 13.44
N PRO A 64 -3.91 4.12 14.00
CA PRO A 64 -4.56 2.97 14.62
C PRO A 64 -4.77 1.76 13.70
N HIS A 65 -4.92 1.99 12.40
CA HIS A 65 -5.07 0.94 11.41
C HIS A 65 -3.91 0.99 10.44
N HIS A 66 -3.01 0.01 10.52
CA HIS A 66 -1.83 -0.08 9.68
C HIS A 66 -1.48 -1.53 9.41
N HIS A 67 -0.67 -1.75 8.38
CA HIS A 67 -0.01 -3.03 8.17
C HIS A 67 1.05 -3.25 9.26
N PRO A 68 1.28 -4.50 9.74
CA PRO A 68 2.02 -4.74 10.98
C PRO A 68 3.56 -4.64 10.85
N VAL A 69 4.04 -3.48 10.38
CA VAL A 69 5.46 -3.16 10.20
C VAL A 69 6.10 -2.82 11.54
N LEU A 70 5.43 -2.06 12.41
CA LEU A 70 5.96 -1.68 13.72
C LEU A 70 6.04 -2.87 14.68
N GLU A 71 5.15 -3.85 14.50
CA GLU A 71 5.13 -5.12 15.23
C GLU A 71 6.15 -6.14 14.69
N GLY A 72 6.92 -5.80 13.66
CA GLY A 72 7.96 -6.65 13.08
C GLY A 72 7.43 -7.89 12.35
N LYS A 73 6.13 -7.96 12.05
CA LYS A 73 5.52 -9.08 11.31
C LYS A 73 5.70 -8.94 9.79
N MET A 74 6.00 -7.75 9.32
CA MET A 74 6.36 -7.46 7.94
C MET A 74 7.30 -6.27 7.86
N ASN A 75 7.84 -6.01 6.67
CA ASN A 75 8.75 -4.90 6.42
C ASN A 75 8.46 -4.24 5.06
N CYS A 76 8.98 -3.04 4.82
CA CYS A 76 8.85 -2.25 3.61
C CYS A 76 9.16 -3.08 2.35
N THR A 77 10.20 -3.92 2.40
CA THR A 77 10.64 -4.76 1.28
C THR A 77 9.70 -5.92 0.91
N SER A 78 8.69 -6.16 1.73
CA SER A 78 7.60 -7.10 1.41
C SER A 78 6.79 -6.60 0.21
N CYS A 79 6.65 -5.27 0.08
CA CYS A 79 5.94 -4.63 -1.03
C CYS A 79 6.89 -3.88 -1.98
N HIS A 80 7.90 -3.22 -1.44
CA HIS A 80 8.84 -2.37 -2.19
C HIS A 80 10.09 -3.13 -2.60
N LYS A 81 10.64 -2.82 -3.78
CA LYS A 81 11.85 -3.44 -4.34
C LYS A 81 12.92 -2.37 -4.55
N PRO A 82 13.67 -1.98 -3.50
CA PRO A 82 14.63 -0.86 -3.57
C PRO A 82 15.78 -1.09 -4.55
N HIS A 83 16.05 -2.35 -4.94
CA HIS A 83 17.10 -2.71 -5.90
C HIS A 83 16.56 -3.13 -7.28
N ALA A 84 15.24 -3.15 -7.51
CA ALA A 84 14.71 -3.63 -8.78
C ALA A 84 14.96 -2.64 -9.93
N ALA A 85 15.23 -3.20 -11.11
CA ALA A 85 15.53 -2.44 -12.32
C ALA A 85 14.30 -1.77 -12.95
N GLU A 86 13.11 -2.23 -12.59
CA GLU A 86 11.82 -1.76 -13.10
C GLU A 86 10.84 -1.54 -11.94
N VAL A 87 10.86 -0.32 -11.41
CA VAL A 87 9.96 0.10 -10.34
C VAL A 87 9.29 1.43 -10.66
N ARG A 88 8.16 1.69 -10.01
CA ARG A 88 7.51 3.00 -9.99
C ARG A 88 8.41 3.99 -9.23
N PRO A 89 8.80 5.12 -9.83
CA PRO A 89 9.75 6.06 -9.21
C PRO A 89 9.32 6.59 -7.84
N TRP A 90 8.02 6.77 -7.61
CA TRP A 90 7.46 7.38 -6.39
C TRP A 90 7.18 6.38 -5.26
N SER A 91 7.16 5.08 -5.55
CA SER A 91 6.86 4.05 -4.55
C SER A 91 7.91 2.96 -4.47
N ALA A 92 8.80 2.80 -5.45
CA ALA A 92 9.69 1.64 -5.57
C ALA A 92 8.95 0.28 -5.56
N THR A 93 7.64 0.25 -5.85
CA THR A 93 6.89 -0.99 -6.11
C THR A 93 7.07 -1.42 -7.57
N SER A 94 6.83 -2.70 -7.86
CA SER A 94 6.91 -3.24 -9.22
C SER A 94 6.08 -2.42 -10.21
N LEU A 95 6.56 -2.31 -11.45
CA LEU A 95 5.78 -1.77 -12.57
C LEU A 95 4.67 -2.75 -13.00
N GLU A 96 4.86 -4.05 -12.81
CA GLU A 96 3.84 -5.07 -13.08
C GLU A 96 2.65 -4.87 -12.13
N ASN A 97 1.45 -4.75 -12.73
CA ASN A 97 0.13 -4.74 -12.10
C ASN A 97 0.08 -4.13 -10.67
N ILE A 98 -0.52 -2.94 -10.56
CA ILE A 98 -0.61 -2.16 -9.32
C ILE A 98 -1.11 -2.96 -8.09
N ASN A 99 -1.88 -4.03 -8.31
CA ASN A 99 -2.46 -4.87 -7.27
C ASN A 99 -1.68 -6.13 -6.94
N GLN A 100 -0.69 -6.52 -7.76
CA GLN A 100 -0.04 -7.83 -7.62
C GLN A 100 0.63 -7.98 -6.24
N ALA A 101 1.29 -6.92 -5.76
CA ALA A 101 1.89 -6.90 -4.42
C ALA A 101 0.85 -7.08 -3.31
N CYS A 102 -0.39 -6.63 -3.52
CA CYS A 102 -1.48 -6.84 -2.57
C CYS A 102 -1.92 -8.31 -2.57
N PHE A 103 -2.04 -8.92 -3.75
CA PHE A 103 -2.53 -10.29 -3.92
C PHE A 103 -1.55 -11.38 -3.48
N ASP A 104 -0.28 -11.05 -3.28
CA ASP A 104 0.69 -11.98 -2.69
C ASP A 104 0.23 -12.44 -1.29
N CYS A 105 -0.47 -11.56 -0.56
CA CYS A 105 -1.09 -11.86 0.74
C CYS A 105 -2.63 -11.91 0.67
N HIS A 106 -3.28 -10.94 0.01
CA HIS A 106 -4.74 -10.80 -0.06
C HIS A 106 -5.34 -11.56 -1.25
N LYS A 107 -5.07 -12.88 -1.31
CA LYS A 107 -5.41 -13.74 -2.45
C LYS A 107 -6.91 -13.77 -2.77
N GLU A 108 -7.76 -13.69 -1.74
CA GLU A 108 -9.22 -13.70 -1.88
C GLU A 108 -9.74 -12.51 -2.69
N GLN A 109 -9.00 -11.39 -2.71
CA GLN A 109 -9.42 -10.16 -3.41
C GLN A 109 -8.96 -10.13 -4.87
N ARG A 110 -8.21 -11.15 -5.33
CA ARG A 110 -7.67 -11.21 -6.69
C ARG A 110 -8.73 -11.50 -7.76
N GLY A 111 -9.83 -12.15 -7.37
CA GLY A 111 -10.78 -12.72 -8.32
C GLY A 111 -10.20 -13.90 -9.11
N PRO A 112 -10.78 -14.24 -10.28
CA PRO A 112 -11.83 -13.49 -10.97
C PRO A 112 -13.15 -13.51 -10.20
N PHE A 113 -13.89 -12.40 -10.27
CA PHE A 113 -15.27 -12.34 -9.81
C PHE A 113 -16.21 -12.31 -11.03
N VAL A 114 -17.41 -12.88 -10.93
CA VAL A 114 -18.44 -12.76 -11.98
C VAL A 114 -18.82 -11.29 -12.17
N TRP A 115 -19.00 -10.58 -11.05
CA TRP A 115 -19.28 -9.16 -10.97
C TRP A 115 -18.11 -8.47 -10.27
N GLU A 116 -17.16 -7.97 -11.07
CA GLU A 116 -16.01 -7.23 -10.54
C GLU A 116 -16.39 -5.79 -10.21
N HIS A 117 -15.89 -5.26 -9.09
CA HIS A 117 -15.95 -3.82 -8.86
C HIS A 117 -14.83 -3.14 -9.67
N GLU A 118 -15.17 -2.30 -10.65
CA GLU A 118 -14.18 -1.72 -11.58
C GLU A 118 -13.08 -0.93 -10.86
N ALA A 119 -13.39 -0.25 -9.75
CA ALA A 119 -12.41 0.47 -8.93
C ALA A 119 -11.25 -0.42 -8.44
N VAL A 120 -11.47 -1.73 -8.26
CA VAL A 120 -10.38 -2.65 -7.89
C VAL A 120 -9.37 -2.77 -9.04
N ARG A 121 -9.80 -2.69 -10.31
CA ARG A 121 -8.88 -2.67 -11.46
C ARG A 121 -8.03 -1.40 -11.52
N GLU A 122 -8.55 -0.27 -11.04
CA GLU A 122 -7.80 0.99 -10.95
C GLU A 122 -6.69 0.92 -9.89
N GLY A 123 -6.93 0.16 -8.82
CA GLY A 123 -5.92 -0.26 -7.87
C GLY A 123 -6.41 -0.23 -6.42
N CYS A 124 -5.89 -1.13 -5.58
CA CYS A 124 -6.28 -1.19 -4.16
C CYS A 124 -6.08 0.14 -3.42
N VAL A 125 -5.06 0.92 -3.83
CA VAL A 125 -4.71 2.21 -3.21
C VAL A 125 -5.69 3.34 -3.52
N THR A 126 -6.62 3.14 -4.46
CA THR A 126 -7.73 4.08 -4.70
C THR A 126 -8.61 4.21 -3.45
N CYS A 127 -8.76 3.11 -2.71
CA CYS A 127 -9.55 3.05 -1.49
C CYS A 127 -8.71 2.89 -0.21
N HIS A 128 -7.54 2.24 -0.29
CA HIS A 128 -6.73 1.91 0.88
C HIS A 128 -5.46 2.76 1.02
N ALA A 129 -5.25 3.31 2.21
CA ALA A 129 -3.99 3.88 2.66
C ALA A 129 -3.09 2.78 3.21
N VAL A 130 -2.23 2.19 2.36
CA VAL A 130 -1.50 0.94 2.62
C VAL A 130 -0.43 1.00 3.72
N HIS A 131 -0.05 2.17 4.20
CA HIS A 131 0.85 2.26 5.36
C HIS A 131 0.07 2.41 6.66
N GLY A 132 -0.91 3.32 6.69
CA GLY A 132 -1.87 3.39 7.77
C GLY A 132 -2.94 4.46 7.56
N SER A 133 -4.01 4.37 8.35
CA SER A 133 -5.14 5.29 8.36
C SER A 133 -5.76 5.43 9.75
N LEU A 134 -6.42 6.55 9.98
CA LEU A 134 -7.37 6.73 11.09
C LEU A 134 -8.66 5.94 10.89
N HIS A 135 -8.96 5.53 9.65
CA HIS A 135 -10.20 4.84 9.29
C HIS A 135 -9.99 3.32 9.29
N ALA A 136 -10.97 2.60 9.83
CA ALA A 136 -10.97 1.14 9.84
C ALA A 136 -10.77 0.58 8.43
N LYS A 137 -10.18 -0.62 8.35
CA LYS A 137 -9.80 -1.26 7.08
C LYS A 137 -8.82 -0.42 6.24
N MET A 138 -8.09 0.50 6.90
CA MET A 138 -7.08 1.34 6.27
C MET A 138 -7.65 2.17 5.11
N LEU A 139 -8.89 2.66 5.22
CA LEU A 139 -9.52 3.42 4.15
C LEU A 139 -8.97 4.85 4.07
N VAL A 140 -8.90 5.42 2.86
CA VAL A 140 -8.49 6.82 2.64
C VAL A 140 -9.58 7.84 2.99
N ALA A 141 -10.82 7.39 3.17
CA ALA A 141 -11.94 8.19 3.66
C ALA A 141 -12.88 7.32 4.52
N ARG A 142 -13.58 7.94 5.46
CA ARG A 142 -14.54 7.26 6.34
C ARG A 142 -15.89 6.99 5.67
N ASP A 143 -16.58 5.96 6.16
CA ASP A 143 -18.00 5.70 5.92
C ASP A 143 -18.38 5.75 4.43
N ASN A 144 -19.54 6.34 4.10
CA ASN A 144 -20.02 6.48 2.72
C ASN A 144 -19.19 7.44 1.87
N ASN A 145 -18.35 8.28 2.51
CA ASN A 145 -17.56 9.24 1.75
C ASN A 145 -16.56 8.56 0.84
N ILE A 146 -16.09 7.34 1.16
CA ILE A 146 -15.22 6.59 0.25
C ILE A 146 -15.95 6.24 -1.06
N CYS A 147 -17.21 5.81 -0.95
CA CYS A 147 -18.05 5.43 -2.08
C CYS A 147 -18.40 6.66 -2.92
N PHE A 148 -18.72 7.79 -2.26
CA PHE A 148 -19.04 9.05 -2.92
C PHE A 148 -17.84 9.71 -3.63
N ARG A 149 -16.63 9.17 -3.54
CA ARG A 149 -15.53 9.65 -4.41
C ARG A 149 -15.77 9.32 -5.88
N CYS A 150 -16.55 8.28 -6.16
CA CYS A 150 -16.89 7.84 -7.52
C CYS A 150 -18.41 7.79 -7.76
N HIS A 151 -19.19 7.42 -6.74
CA HIS A 151 -20.65 7.33 -6.82
C HIS A 151 -21.35 8.67 -6.53
N THR A 152 -20.96 9.72 -7.24
CA THR A 152 -21.55 11.08 -7.17
C THR A 152 -22.26 11.42 -8.46
N GLN A 153 -23.49 10.91 -8.61
CA GLN A 153 -24.31 11.18 -9.77
C GLN A 153 -24.98 12.55 -9.62
N ALA A 154 -25.20 13.27 -10.73
CA ALA A 154 -25.87 14.57 -10.73
C ALA A 154 -27.28 14.52 -10.10
N ASN A 155 -27.93 13.35 -10.17
CA ASN A 155 -29.25 13.09 -9.61
C ASN A 155 -29.17 12.33 -8.26
N PHE A 156 -28.15 12.59 -7.44
CA PHE A 156 -28.05 12.01 -6.09
C PHE A 156 -29.36 12.20 -5.30
N PRO A 157 -29.88 11.17 -4.60
CA PRO A 157 -29.24 9.91 -4.21
C PRO A 157 -29.53 8.74 -5.15
N VAL A 158 -29.66 8.97 -6.46
CA VAL A 158 -29.61 7.87 -7.43
C VAL A 158 -28.15 7.41 -7.60
N ILE A 159 -27.92 6.10 -7.47
CA ILE A 159 -26.62 5.44 -7.68
C ILE A 159 -26.90 4.15 -8.44
N GLY A 160 -26.18 3.88 -9.53
CA GLY A 160 -26.41 2.70 -10.37
C GLY A 160 -27.85 2.59 -10.88
N LEU A 161 -28.47 3.70 -11.27
CA LEU A 161 -29.88 3.80 -11.68
C LEU A 161 -30.91 3.44 -10.59
N GLN A 162 -30.49 3.25 -9.34
CA GLN A 162 -31.35 2.94 -8.21
C GLN A 162 -31.41 4.11 -7.23
N ASN A 163 -32.61 4.42 -6.72
CA ASN A 163 -32.77 5.46 -5.69
C ASN A 163 -32.33 4.93 -4.32
N HIS A 164 -31.42 5.66 -3.67
CA HIS A 164 -30.89 5.33 -2.34
C HIS A 164 -31.35 6.29 -1.24
N GLY A 165 -32.31 7.19 -1.49
CA GLY A 165 -32.73 8.22 -0.54
C GLY A 165 -33.22 7.69 0.80
N THR A 166 -33.85 6.51 0.81
CA THR A 166 -34.27 5.83 2.05
C THR A 166 -33.18 4.93 2.64
N ARG A 167 -32.14 4.57 1.88
CA ARG A 167 -31.09 3.62 2.26
C ARG A 167 -29.82 4.29 2.78
N VAL A 168 -29.39 5.41 2.19
CA VAL A 168 -28.19 6.17 2.64
C VAL A 168 -28.28 6.54 4.13
N PRO A 169 -29.44 6.96 4.68
CA PRO A 169 -29.54 7.27 6.10
C PRO A 169 -29.46 6.04 7.02
N GLN A 170 -29.64 4.81 6.50
CA GLN A 170 -29.71 3.59 7.31
C GLN A 170 -28.33 3.07 7.75
N GLY A 171 -27.25 3.53 7.11
CA GLY A 171 -25.89 3.13 7.49
C GLY A 171 -24.90 3.27 6.34
N THR A 172 -23.71 2.68 6.52
CA THR A 172 -22.73 2.71 5.44
C THR A 172 -23.07 1.71 4.34
N CYS A 173 -22.67 1.99 3.10
CA CYS A 173 -22.97 1.17 1.92
C CYS A 173 -22.65 -0.32 2.15
N PHE A 174 -21.50 -0.62 2.78
CA PHE A 174 -21.08 -1.99 3.04
C PHE A 174 -21.50 -2.51 4.42
N SER A 175 -21.58 -1.66 5.46
CA SER A 175 -21.93 -2.11 6.81
C SER A 175 -23.44 -2.28 7.03
N ALA A 176 -24.28 -1.66 6.20
CA ALA A 176 -25.74 -1.81 6.25
C ALA A 176 -26.23 -3.09 5.56
N GLY A 177 -25.33 -3.98 5.13
CA GLY A 177 -25.68 -5.25 4.48
C GLY A 177 -26.07 -5.13 3.00
N CYS A 178 -25.93 -3.95 2.40
CA CYS A 178 -26.37 -3.71 1.02
C CYS A 178 -25.25 -3.91 -0.04
N HIS A 179 -23.99 -3.62 0.28
CA HIS A 179 -22.84 -3.84 -0.61
C HIS A 179 -21.73 -4.56 0.16
N THR A 180 -21.97 -5.81 0.55
CA THR A 180 -21.09 -6.57 1.45
C THR A 180 -19.82 -7.10 0.77
N ALA A 181 -19.83 -7.24 -0.55
CA ALA A 181 -18.75 -7.78 -1.38
C ALA A 181 -18.10 -6.69 -2.26
N VAL A 182 -17.67 -5.57 -1.64
CA VAL A 182 -17.15 -4.37 -2.35
C VAL A 182 -15.93 -4.60 -3.24
N HIS A 183 -15.22 -5.72 -3.11
CA HIS A 183 -14.09 -6.05 -3.97
C HIS A 183 -14.49 -6.86 -5.22
N GLY A 184 -15.75 -7.29 -5.30
CA GLY A 184 -16.29 -8.14 -6.34
C GLY A 184 -17.17 -9.25 -5.77
N SER A 185 -18.19 -9.67 -6.52
CA SER A 185 -19.12 -10.73 -6.15
C SER A 185 -19.22 -11.81 -7.22
N ASN A 186 -19.41 -13.06 -6.78
CA ASN A 186 -19.75 -14.18 -7.65
C ASN A 186 -21.26 -14.50 -7.68
N PHE A 187 -22.06 -13.72 -6.96
CA PHE A 187 -23.46 -14.05 -6.67
C PHE A 187 -24.45 -12.95 -7.09
N ASP A 188 -24.06 -11.68 -6.97
CA ASP A 188 -24.97 -10.53 -7.12
C ASP A 188 -24.26 -9.34 -7.79
N ASP A 189 -24.91 -8.73 -8.78
CA ASP A 189 -24.41 -7.61 -9.57
C ASP A 189 -24.38 -6.28 -8.80
N HIS A 190 -24.98 -6.21 -7.61
CA HIS A 190 -24.88 -5.10 -6.68
C HIS A 190 -23.81 -5.35 -5.59
N LEU A 191 -22.89 -6.30 -5.80
CA LEU A 191 -21.73 -6.54 -4.93
C LEU A 191 -22.13 -7.00 -3.52
N ARG A 192 -22.93 -8.06 -3.45
CA ARG A 192 -23.29 -8.78 -2.22
C ARG A 192 -22.74 -10.20 -2.25
N TYR A 193 -22.43 -10.78 -1.09
CA TYR A 193 -22.22 -12.23 -0.96
C TYR A 193 -23.54 -12.99 -0.96
#